data_AF-A0A699Z450-F1
#
_entry.id   AF-A0A699Z450-F1
#
_cell.length_a   1.000
_cell.length_b   1.000
_cell.length_c   1.000
_cell.angle_alpha   90.00
_cell.angle_beta   90.00
_cell.angle_gamma   90.00
#
_symmetry.space_group_name_H-M   'P 1'
#
loop_
_entity.id
_entity.type
_entity.pdbx_description
1 polymer ?
#
loop_
_entity_poly.entity_id
_entity_poly.type
_entity_poly.pdbx_seq_one_letter_code
_entity_poly.pdbx_strand_id
1 'polypeptide(L)'
;MYLWARLPCDAADEMQFCQDLLAATGVALGPGRGFGPGGHGYVRISLVHPEERLREAAARIGDWAREKGIDFGSTAADNATPKPRAL
;
A
#
# COMPACT_ATOMS: atom_id res chain seq x y z
N MET A 1 2.81 -2.35 14.63
CA MET A 1 3.77 -1.60 13.79
C MET A 1 3.12 -1.31 12.44
N TYR A 2 3.50 -0.24 11.74
CA TYR A 2 2.93 0.11 10.44
C TYR A 2 4.02 0.26 9.38
N LEU A 3 3.75 -0.23 8.18
CA LEU A 3 4.54 0.02 6.97
C LEU A 3 3.73 0.92 6.04
N TRP A 4 4.38 1.92 5.46
CA TRP A 4 3.80 2.79 4.44
C TRP A 4 4.40 2.44 3.09
N ALA A 5 3.55 2.10 2.13
CA ALA A 5 3.94 1.73 0.78
C ALA A 5 3.35 2.74 -0.21
N ARG A 6 4.19 3.28 -1.09
CA ARG A 6 3.77 4.14 -2.18
C ARG A 6 3.12 3.28 -3.27
N LEU A 7 2.02 3.76 -3.84
CA LEU A 7 1.40 3.12 -5.00
C LEU A 7 2.22 3.44 -6.27
N PRO A 8 2.31 2.50 -7.22
CA PRO A 8 3.21 2.61 -8.36
C PRO A 8 2.78 3.64 -9.42
N CYS A 9 1.59 4.23 -9.28
CA CYS A 9 1.12 5.31 -10.13
C CYS A 9 0.74 6.49 -9.26
N ASP A 10 1.36 7.65 -9.52
CA ASP A 10 1.14 8.91 -8.80
C ASP A 10 -0.31 9.43 -8.86
N ALA A 11 -1.13 8.82 -9.74
CA ALA A 11 -2.54 9.11 -9.92
C ALA A 11 -3.49 7.97 -9.49
N ALA A 12 -2.97 6.88 -8.90
CA ALA A 12 -3.84 5.80 -8.44
C ALA A 12 -4.68 6.28 -7.26
N ASP A 13 -6.01 6.18 -7.40
CA ASP A 13 -6.92 6.40 -6.28
C ASP A 13 -6.65 5.34 -5.20
N GLU A 14 -5.94 5.74 -4.13
CA GLU A 14 -5.61 4.83 -3.03
C GLU A 14 -6.84 4.21 -2.37
N MET A 15 -8.00 4.87 -2.43
CA MET A 15 -9.25 4.33 -1.93
C MET A 15 -9.73 3.19 -2.81
N GLN A 16 -9.83 3.43 -4.12
CA GLN A 16 -10.29 2.43 -5.07
C GLN A 16 -9.36 1.21 -5.07
N PHE A 17 -8.04 1.44 -5.02
CA PHE A 17 -7.06 0.36 -4.90
C PHE A 17 -7.31 -0.52 -3.68
N CYS A 18 -7.54 0.08 -2.50
CA CYS A 18 -7.81 -0.68 -1.28
C CYS A 18 -9.14 -1.44 -1.36
N GLN A 19 -10.17 -0.86 -2.00
CA GLN A 19 -11.47 -1.50 -2.18
C GLN A 19 -11.38 -2.70 -3.13
N ASP A 20 -10.71 -2.54 -4.28
CA ASP A 20 -10.54 -3.60 -5.27
C ASP A 20 -9.73 -4.78 -4.70
N LEU A 21 -8.64 -4.47 -3.98
CA LEU A 21 -7.83 -5.47 -3.31
C LEU A 21 -8.65 -6.24 -2.26
N LEU A 22 -9.41 -5.53 -1.42
CA LEU A 22 -10.25 -6.15 -0.40
C LEU A 22 -11.30 -7.06 -1.03
N ALA A 23 -12.00 -6.58 -2.06
CA ALA A 23 -13.03 -7.35 -2.76
C ALA A 23 -12.47 -8.61 -3.42
N ALA A 24 -11.27 -8.54 -4.00
CA ALA A 24 -10.66 -9.67 -4.69
C ALA A 24 -9.97 -10.68 -3.77
N THR A 25 -9.33 -10.22 -2.69
CA THR A 25 -8.39 -11.04 -1.90
C THR A 25 -8.82 -11.26 -0.45
N GLY A 26 -9.79 -10.47 0.04
CA GLY A 26 -10.15 -10.40 1.45
C GLY A 26 -9.11 -9.69 2.33
N VAL A 27 -8.08 -9.06 1.74
CA VAL A 27 -7.04 -8.34 2.49
C VAL A 27 -7.37 -6.84 2.53
N ALA A 28 -7.53 -6.29 3.73
CA ALA A 28 -7.78 -4.87 3.93
C ALA A 28 -6.47 -4.09 4.16
N LEU A 29 -6.31 -3.00 3.41
CA LEU A 29 -5.24 -2.01 3.61
C LEU A 29 -5.83 -0.66 4.02
N GLY A 30 -5.03 0.16 4.70
CA GLY A 30 -5.43 1.51 5.10
C GLY A 30 -5.12 2.52 3.99
N PRO A 31 -6.11 3.16 3.35
CA PRO A 31 -5.84 4.19 2.35
C PRO A 31 -5.22 5.43 3.00
N GLY A 32 -4.15 5.94 2.40
CA GLY A 32 -3.36 7.02 3.00
C GLY A 32 -4.08 8.37 3.09
N ARG A 33 -5.10 8.63 2.26
CA ARG A 33 -5.98 9.81 2.36
C ARG A 33 -6.61 10.00 3.74
N GLY A 34 -6.88 8.91 4.46
CA GLY A 34 -7.43 8.96 5.81
C GLY A 34 -6.49 9.58 6.86
N PHE A 35 -5.23 9.82 6.50
CA PHE A 35 -4.18 10.32 7.39
C PHE A 35 -3.72 11.75 7.03
N GLY A 36 -4.43 12.42 6.12
CA GLY A 36 -4.17 13.80 5.70
C GLY A 36 -3.35 13.93 4.41
N PRO A 37 -3.02 15.17 4.00
CA PRO A 37 -2.42 15.46 2.70
C PRO A 37 -1.10 14.73 2.40
N GLY A 38 -0.34 14.37 3.44
CA GLY A 38 0.92 13.64 3.29
C GLY A 38 0.77 12.14 3.01
N GLY A 39 -0.44 11.58 3.11
CA GLY A 39 -0.72 10.16 2.85
C GLY A 39 -1.25 9.87 1.44
N HIS A 40 -1.49 10.88 0.60
CA HIS A 40 -2.00 10.66 -0.76
C HIS A 40 -1.00 9.86 -1.61
N GLY A 41 -1.49 8.88 -2.37
CA GLY A 41 -0.65 7.97 -3.14
C GLY A 41 0.05 6.90 -2.31
N TYR A 42 -0.28 6.76 -1.02
CA TYR A 42 0.25 5.71 -0.14
C TYR A 42 -0.85 4.83 0.43
N VAL A 43 -0.48 3.61 0.79
CA VAL A 43 -1.26 2.69 1.61
C VAL A 43 -0.50 2.34 2.88
N ARG A 44 -1.24 2.15 3.98
CA ARG A 44 -0.73 1.75 5.28
C ARG A 44 -1.03 0.27 5.53
N ILE A 45 0.02 -0.49 5.81
CA ILE A 45 -0.04 -1.91 6.12
C ILE A 45 0.20 -2.09 7.63
N SER A 46 -0.74 -2.75 8.31
CA SER A 46 -0.64 -3.04 9.74
C SER A 46 0.06 -4.37 9.97
N LEU A 47 1.26 -4.33 10.54
CA LEU A 47 2.03 -5.50 10.93
C LEU A 47 1.68 -5.88 12.38
N VAL A 48 0.43 -6.30 12.57
CA VAL A 48 -0.18 -6.56 13.89
C VAL A 48 -0.70 -8.00 14.04
N HIS A 49 -0.48 -8.82 13.02
CA HIS A 49 -0.83 -10.24 13.00
C HIS A 49 0.44 -11.11 13.03
N PRO A 50 0.30 -12.41 13.37
CA PRO A 50 1.40 -13.37 13.28
C PRO A 50 2.03 -13.41 11.87
N GLU A 51 3.30 -13.78 11.81
CA GLU A 51 4.09 -13.77 10.58
C GLU A 51 3.45 -14.59 9.47
N GLU A 52 2.87 -15.75 9.79
CA GLU A 52 2.21 -16.63 8.83
C GLU A 52 1.03 -15.95 8.14
N ARG A 53 0.24 -15.17 8.90
CA ARG A 53 -0.88 -14.39 8.36
C ARG A 53 -0.41 -13.24 7.49
N LEU A 54 0.70 -12.58 7.88
CA LEU A 54 1.29 -11.52 7.09
C LEU A 54 1.86 -12.05 5.77
N ARG A 55 2.50 -13.24 5.79
CA ARG A 55 2.99 -13.93 4.60
C ARG A 55 1.85 -14.34 3.66
N GLU A 56 0.77 -14.88 4.21
CA GLU A 56 -0.43 -15.21 3.46
C GLU A 56 -1.03 -13.96 2.78
N ALA A 57 -1.19 -12.86 3.52
CA ALA A 57 -1.69 -11.61 2.98
C ALA A 57 -0.79 -11.07 1.86
N ALA A 58 0.54 -11.09 2.07
CA ALA A 58 1.51 -10.65 1.08
C ALA A 58 1.46 -11.50 -0.21
N ALA A 59 1.30 -12.82 -0.09
CA ALA A 59 1.16 -13.70 -1.24
C ALA A 59 -0.10 -13.36 -2.06
N ARG A 60 -1.25 -13.22 -1.40
CA ARG A 60 -2.52 -12.85 -2.06
C ARG A 60 -2.44 -11.49 -2.78
N ILE A 61 -1.82 -10.49 -2.12
CA ILE A 61 -1.59 -9.17 -2.75
C ILE A 61 -0.72 -9.33 -3.99
N GLY A 62 0.38 -10.10 -3.89
CA GLY A 62 1.30 -10.31 -5.01
C GLY A 62 0.66 -11.03 -6.19
N ASP A 63 -0.16 -12.05 -5.94
CA ASP A 63 -0.89 -12.78 -6.98
C ASP A 63 -1.90 -11.87 -7.69
N TRP A 64 -2.71 -11.14 -6.93
CA TRP A 64 -3.68 -10.20 -7.46
C TRP A 64 -3.01 -9.07 -8.27
N ALA A 65 -1.89 -8.54 -7.79
CA ALA A 65 -1.15 -7.50 -8.49
C ALA A 65 -0.59 -7.99 -9.83
N ARG A 66 -0.05 -9.22 -9.87
CA ARG A 66 0.40 -9.86 -11.12
C ARG A 66 -0.74 -10.05 -12.11
N GLU A 67 -1.89 -10.51 -11.63
CA GLU A 67 -3.09 -10.69 -12.47
C GLU A 67 -3.57 -9.36 -13.07
N LYS A 68 -3.52 -8.27 -12.30
CA LYS A 68 -3.88 -6.92 -12.74
C LYS A 68 -2.79 -6.21 -13.56
N GLY A 69 -1.62 -6.82 -13.72
CA GLY A 69 -0.48 -6.19 -14.40
C GLY A 69 0.07 -4.96 -13.67
N ILE A 70 -0.10 -4.91 -12.33
CA ILE A 70 0.39 -3.83 -11.48
C ILE A 70 1.86 -4.11 -11.20
N ASP A 71 2.74 -3.26 -11.73
CA ASP A 71 4.18 -3.31 -11.44
C ASP A 71 4.48 -2.38 -10.26
N PHE A 72 4.95 -2.95 -9.15
CA PHE A 72 5.35 -2.18 -7.98
C PHE A 72 6.75 -1.57 -8.08
N GLY A 73 7.55 -1.91 -9.10
CA GLY A 73 8.89 -1.39 -9.31
C GLY A 73 9.85 -1.69 -8.16
N SER A 74 10.99 -2.32 -8.45
CA SER A 74 12.07 -2.41 -7.46
C SER A 74 12.72 -1.04 -7.25
N THR A 75 12.19 -0.23 -6.35
CA THR A 75 12.95 0.88 -5.76
C THR A 75 12.87 0.82 -4.25
N ALA A 76 13.80 0.05 -3.68
CA ALA A 76 14.27 0.16 -2.31
C ALA A 76 14.91 1.54 -1.98
N ALA A 77 14.63 2.59 -2.76
CA ALA A 77 15.24 3.92 -2.67
C ALA A 77 14.33 5.02 -2.11
N ASP A 78 13.03 4.76 -1.92
CA ASP A 78 12.06 5.81 -1.53
C ASP A 78 11.73 5.82 -0.03
N ASN A 79 12.64 5.35 0.84
CA ASN A 79 12.56 5.63 2.30
C ASN A 79 12.93 7.11 2.61
N ALA A 80 12.53 8.02 1.75
CA ALA A 80 12.59 9.44 2.01
C ALA A 80 11.43 9.77 2.95
N THR A 81 11.76 9.87 4.25
CA THR A 81 11.08 10.73 5.22
C THR A 81 10.37 11.87 4.48
N PRO A 82 9.06 12.13 4.69
CA PRO A 82 8.39 13.23 4.03
C PRO A 82 9.19 14.49 4.32
N LYS A 83 9.81 15.08 3.29
CA LYS A 83 10.55 16.35 3.45
C LYS A 83 9.55 17.35 4.03
N PRO A 84 9.83 18.00 5.17
CA PRO A 84 8.95 19.03 5.69
C PRO A 84 8.79 20.08 4.59
N ARG A 85 7.55 20.29 4.14
CA ARG A 85 7.22 21.43 3.27
C ARG A 85 7.65 22.67 4.03
N ALA A 86 8.68 23.35 3.52
CA ALA A 86 9.10 24.64 4.04
C ALA A 86 7.89 25.59 4.00
N LEU A 87 7.57 26.16 5.17
CA LEU A 87 6.86 27.43 5.27
C LEU A 87 7.76 28.56 4.76
#